data_AF-A0A0R0J444-F1
#
_entry.id   AF-A0A0R0J444-F1
#
_cell.length_a   1.000
_cell.length_b   1.000
_cell.length_c   1.000
_cell.angle_alpha   90.00
_cell.angle_beta   90.00
_cell.angle_gamma   90.00
#
_symmetry.space_group_name_H-M   'P 1'
#
loop_
_entity.id
_entity.type
_entity.pdbx_description
1 polymer ?
#
loop_
_entity_poly.entity_id
_entity_poly.type
_entity_poly.pdbx_seq_one_letter_code
_entity_poly.pdbx_strand_id
1 'polypeptide(L)'
;MGLGATAAIDLEEPNSNTKGKRQGSTSFGTHSHKRKIGEKEGITTSLDKMANSFDRLVEKMDGKVDDEDIQEVLTIQWLADDPKQLAIVKALPIYKKTDYVLTHLAK
;
A
#
# COMPACT_ATOMS: atom_id res chain seq x y z
N MET A 1 -10.29 -11.25 48.53
CA MET A 1 -9.75 -12.42 47.81
C MET A 1 -10.22 -12.32 46.37
N GLY A 2 -9.32 -12.11 45.42
CA GLY A 2 -9.63 -11.95 43.99
C GLY A 2 -8.42 -11.39 43.23
N LEU A 3 -7.49 -12.28 42.89
CA LEU A 3 -6.21 -12.02 42.21
C LEU A 3 -6.33 -12.25 40.70
N GLY A 4 -5.68 -11.37 39.93
CA GLY A 4 -5.06 -11.66 38.63
C GLY A 4 -5.99 -11.89 37.44
N ALA A 5 -5.65 -11.56 36.20
CA ALA A 5 -4.32 -11.37 35.64
C ALA A 5 -4.39 -10.38 34.46
N THR A 6 -3.44 -9.44 34.43
CA THR A 6 -3.16 -8.58 33.27
C THR A 6 -2.35 -9.40 32.26
N ALA A 7 -2.89 -9.65 31.08
CA ALA A 7 -2.15 -10.25 29.98
C ALA A 7 -1.14 -9.22 29.43
N ALA A 8 0.14 -9.41 29.75
CA ALA A 8 1.24 -8.72 29.10
C ALA A 8 1.51 -9.39 27.74
N ILE A 9 1.46 -8.62 26.66
CA ILE A 9 1.79 -9.08 25.32
C ILE A 9 3.30 -8.86 25.16
N ASP A 10 4.06 -9.95 25.23
CA ASP A 10 5.50 -9.95 24.99
C ASP A 10 5.76 -9.99 23.48
N LEU A 11 6.52 -9.02 22.98
CA LEU A 11 6.91 -8.88 21.58
C LEU A 11 8.34 -9.40 21.43
N GLU A 12 8.51 -10.73 21.31
CA GLU A 12 9.79 -11.33 20.96
C GLU A 12 10.09 -11.10 19.46
N GLU A 13 11.16 -10.36 19.16
CA GLU A 13 11.68 -10.19 17.81
C GLU A 13 12.44 -11.46 17.36
N PRO A 14 12.19 -12.01 16.16
CA PRO A 14 12.91 -13.19 15.69
C PRO A 14 14.31 -12.82 15.19
N ASN A 15 15.33 -13.17 15.96
CA ASN A 15 16.73 -13.19 15.52
C ASN A 15 16.94 -14.32 14.49
N SER A 16 17.11 -13.96 13.21
CA SER A 16 17.42 -14.91 12.15
C SER A 16 18.94 -14.94 11.89
N ASN A 17 19.63 -15.97 12.39
CA ASN A 17 21.06 -16.19 12.15
C ASN A 17 21.36 -17.57 11.50
N THR A 18 20.64 -17.99 10.46
CA THR A 18 20.94 -19.29 9.84
C THR A 18 22.05 -19.19 8.78
N LYS A 19 23.28 -19.49 9.21
CA LYS A 19 24.44 -19.77 8.35
C LYS A 19 24.29 -21.16 7.71
N GLY A 20 23.49 -21.28 6.66
CA GLY A 20 23.28 -22.54 5.91
C GLY A 20 23.98 -22.54 4.56
N LYS A 21 25.16 -23.17 4.48
CA LYS A 21 25.87 -23.43 3.20
C LYS A 21 25.32 -24.73 2.60
N ARG A 22 24.55 -24.67 1.50
CA ARG A 22 24.31 -25.85 0.67
C ARG A 22 24.02 -25.44 -0.77
N GLN A 23 24.97 -25.73 -1.65
CA GLN A 23 24.83 -25.65 -3.10
C GLN A 23 23.98 -26.84 -3.59
N GLY A 24 22.98 -26.55 -4.40
CA GLY A 24 22.20 -27.51 -5.16
C GLY A 24 21.61 -26.80 -6.37
N SER A 25 22.33 -26.85 -7.49
CA SER A 25 21.90 -26.28 -8.76
C SER A 25 21.00 -27.27 -9.50
N THR A 26 19.80 -26.84 -9.88
CA THR A 26 19.13 -27.33 -11.09
C THR A 26 18.38 -26.16 -11.73
N SER A 27 18.81 -25.80 -12.93
CA SER A 27 18.30 -24.73 -13.78
C SER A 27 16.99 -25.11 -14.48
N PHE A 28 16.05 -24.18 -14.59
CA PHE A 28 15.08 -24.14 -15.70
C PHE A 28 15.04 -22.72 -16.26
N GLY A 29 15.17 -22.62 -17.59
CA GLY A 29 15.61 -21.43 -18.30
C GLY A 29 14.61 -20.28 -18.31
N THR A 30 15.11 -19.08 -18.05
CA THR A 30 14.42 -17.83 -18.32
C THR A 30 14.90 -17.25 -19.64
N HIS A 31 13.94 -17.05 -20.54
CA HIS A 31 14.07 -16.19 -21.70
C HIS A 31 14.62 -14.82 -21.26
N SER A 32 15.85 -14.52 -21.64
CA SER A 32 16.62 -13.38 -21.16
C SER A 32 16.09 -12.07 -21.73
N HIS A 33 15.22 -11.38 -21.00
CA HIS A 33 15.10 -9.93 -21.12
C HIS A 33 16.32 -9.31 -20.43
N LYS A 34 17.21 -8.72 -21.23
CA LYS A 34 18.27 -7.83 -20.74
C LYS A 34 17.63 -6.62 -20.04
N ARG A 35 17.32 -6.74 -18.75
CA ARG A 35 17.03 -5.57 -17.91
C ARG A 35 18.37 -4.93 -17.51
N LYS A 36 18.57 -3.71 -18.01
CA LYS A 36 19.66 -2.81 -17.63
C LYS A 36 19.50 -2.49 -16.14
N ILE A 37 20.45 -2.93 -15.31
CA ILE A 37 20.47 -2.65 -13.88
C ILE A 37 20.96 -1.20 -13.71
N GLY A 38 20.07 -0.26 -13.40
CA GLY A 38 20.46 1.16 -13.35
C GLY A 38 19.35 2.16 -13.08
N GLU A 39 18.07 1.79 -13.20
CA GLU A 39 16.95 2.70 -12.98
C GLU A 39 16.19 2.30 -11.72
N LYS A 40 16.63 2.79 -10.56
CA LYS A 40 15.74 2.90 -9.38
C LYS A 40 14.98 4.20 -9.54
N GLU A 41 14.06 4.24 -10.51
CA GLU A 41 12.98 5.22 -10.44
C GLU A 41 12.21 4.90 -9.16
N GLY A 42 12.38 5.75 -8.14
CA GLY A 42 11.75 5.57 -6.84
C GLY A 42 10.24 5.50 -6.99
N ILE A 43 9.56 4.97 -5.97
CA ILE A 43 8.10 4.87 -5.90
C ILE A 43 7.44 6.22 -6.29
N THR A 44 8.10 7.34 -5.98
CA THR A 44 7.69 8.70 -6.36
C THR A 44 7.69 8.95 -7.88
N THR A 45 8.72 8.55 -8.62
CA THR A 45 8.78 8.75 -10.08
C THR A 45 7.77 7.87 -10.80
N SER A 46 7.57 6.64 -10.34
CA SER A 46 6.52 5.78 -10.88
C SER A 46 5.14 6.34 -10.59
N LEU A 47 4.93 6.95 -9.41
CA LEU A 47 3.66 7.56 -9.03
C LEU A 47 3.35 8.77 -9.90
N ASP A 48 4.32 9.65 -10.14
CA ASP A 48 4.17 10.80 -11.03
C ASP A 48 3.83 10.38 -12.47
N LYS A 49 4.51 9.35 -13.00
CA LYS A 49 4.17 8.77 -14.31
C LYS A 49 2.76 8.17 -14.33
N MET A 50 2.33 7.52 -13.24
CA MET A 50 0.97 6.99 -13.12
C MET A 50 -0.07 8.11 -13.08
N ALA A 51 0.16 9.19 -12.31
CA ALA A 51 -0.72 10.35 -12.26
C ALA A 51 -0.89 10.97 -13.66
N ASN A 52 0.22 11.25 -14.35
CA ASN A 52 0.18 11.75 -15.73
C ASN A 52 -0.54 10.78 -16.70
N SER A 53 -0.39 9.46 -16.49
CA SER A 53 -1.07 8.45 -17.32
C SER A 53 -2.57 8.40 -17.05
N PHE A 54 -2.97 8.65 -15.80
CA PHE A 54 -4.35 8.72 -15.37
C PHE A 54 -5.02 9.97 -15.92
N ASP A 55 -4.41 11.15 -15.81
CA ASP A 55 -4.93 12.39 -16.41
C ASP A 55 -5.23 12.21 -17.90
N ARG A 56 -4.27 11.63 -18.64
CA ARG A 56 -4.45 11.31 -20.07
C ARG A 56 -5.52 10.25 -20.33
N LEU A 57 -5.79 9.35 -19.38
CA LEU A 57 -6.88 8.38 -19.48
C LEU A 57 -8.23 9.07 -19.27
N VAL A 58 -8.35 9.92 -18.25
CA VAL A 58 -9.55 10.72 -17.97
C VAL A 58 -9.92 11.58 -19.19
N GLU A 59 -8.94 12.26 -19.79
CA GLU A 59 -9.13 13.04 -21.03
C GLU A 59 -9.67 12.19 -22.19
N LYS A 60 -9.22 10.92 -22.31
CA LYS A 60 -9.66 10.02 -23.38
C LYS A 60 -11.02 9.38 -23.14
N MET A 61 -11.51 9.38 -21.90
CA MET A 61 -12.78 8.77 -21.54
C MET A 61 -13.98 9.70 -21.75
N ASP A 62 -13.81 10.86 -22.41
CA ASP A 62 -14.89 11.81 -22.76
C ASP A 62 -15.81 12.14 -21.56
N GLY A 63 -15.21 12.32 -20.38
CA GLY A 63 -15.94 12.62 -19.14
C GLY A 63 -16.74 11.46 -18.54
N LYS A 64 -16.47 10.20 -18.94
CA LYS A 64 -17.10 9.01 -18.33
C LYS A 64 -16.57 8.61 -16.96
N VAL A 65 -15.67 9.39 -16.38
CA VAL A 65 -15.27 9.23 -14.98
C VAL A 65 -16.37 9.83 -14.15
N ASP A 66 -17.14 8.99 -13.48
CA ASP A 66 -18.16 9.47 -12.57
C ASP A 66 -17.54 10.03 -11.29
N ASP A 67 -18.34 10.74 -10.51
CA ASP A 67 -17.89 11.31 -9.24
C ASP A 67 -17.43 10.22 -8.25
N GLU A 68 -17.89 8.97 -8.41
CA GLU A 68 -17.52 7.83 -7.56
C GLU A 68 -16.06 7.41 -7.83
N ASP A 69 -15.68 7.27 -9.10
CA ASP A 69 -14.31 7.01 -9.53
C ASP A 69 -13.34 8.11 -9.04
N ILE A 70 -13.75 9.39 -9.14
CA ILE A 70 -12.93 10.52 -8.65
C ILE A 70 -12.76 10.44 -7.12
N GLN A 71 -13.83 10.10 -6.39
CA GLN A 71 -13.77 9.97 -4.94
C GLN A 71 -12.86 8.82 -4.49
N GLU A 72 -12.80 7.72 -5.23
CA GLU A 72 -11.87 6.63 -4.90
C GLU A 72 -10.41 7.10 -4.97
N VAL A 73 -10.04 7.83 -6.03
CA VAL A 73 -8.69 8.37 -6.21
C VAL A 73 -8.35 9.39 -5.12
N LEU A 74 -9.26 10.32 -4.83
CA LEU A 74 -9.06 11.31 -3.76
C LEU A 74 -8.91 10.66 -2.39
N THR A 75 -9.69 9.61 -2.11
CA THR A 75 -9.59 8.82 -0.89
C THR A 75 -8.22 8.15 -0.74
N ILE A 76 -7.71 7.55 -1.82
CA ILE A 76 -6.39 6.91 -1.81
C ILE A 76 -5.30 7.96 -1.58
N GLN A 77 -5.37 9.11 -2.24
CA GLN A 77 -4.41 10.19 -2.08
C GLN A 77 -4.41 10.73 -0.63
N TRP A 78 -5.58 11.02 -0.08
CA TRP A 78 -5.71 11.50 1.31
C TRP A 78 -5.13 10.51 2.34
N LEU A 79 -5.35 9.20 2.13
CA LEU A 79 -4.77 8.16 2.99
C LEU A 79 -3.26 7.98 2.79
N ALA A 80 -2.74 8.29 1.61
CA ALA A 80 -1.31 8.25 1.32
C ALA A 80 -0.56 9.44 1.93
N ASP A 81 -1.18 10.62 1.94
CA ASP A 81 -0.59 11.86 2.46
C ASP A 81 -0.53 11.89 3.99
N ASP A 82 -1.50 11.27 4.68
CA ASP A 82 -1.51 11.20 6.15
C ASP A 82 -1.50 9.75 6.67
N PRO A 83 -0.33 9.22 7.08
CA PRO A 83 -0.24 7.87 7.63
C PRO A 83 -1.03 7.70 8.94
N LYS A 84 -1.37 8.78 9.66
CA LYS A 84 -2.24 8.70 10.84
C LYS A 84 -3.67 8.40 10.43
N GLN A 85 -4.18 9.00 9.35
CA GLN A 85 -5.51 8.70 8.83
C GLN A 85 -5.59 7.24 8.41
N LEU A 86 -4.56 6.76 7.71
CA LEU A 86 -4.46 5.35 7.33
C LEU A 86 -4.50 4.42 8.56
N ALA A 87 -3.79 4.77 9.64
CA ALA A 87 -3.82 4.00 10.88
C ALA A 87 -5.21 3.99 11.52
N ILE A 88 -5.91 5.13 11.55
CA ILE A 88 -7.27 5.25 12.11
C ILE A 88 -8.27 4.42 11.29
N VAL A 89 -8.26 4.56 9.96
CA VAL A 89 -9.14 3.79 9.06
C VAL A 89 -8.86 2.29 9.18
N LYS A 90 -7.60 1.88 9.39
CA LYS A 90 -7.26 0.47 9.65
C LYS A 90 -7.82 -0.05 10.97
N ALA A 91 -7.89 0.78 12.01
CA ALA A 91 -8.39 0.42 13.33
C ALA A 91 -9.93 0.37 13.42
N LEU A 92 -10.65 1.03 12.51
CA LEU A 92 -12.12 1.05 12.50
C LEU A 92 -12.73 -0.27 11.99
N PRO A 93 -13.88 -0.71 12.53
CA PRO A 93 -14.69 -1.78 11.92
C PRO A 93 -15.10 -1.41 10.49
N ILE A 94 -15.20 -2.40 9.61
CA ILE A 94 -15.49 -2.19 8.16
C ILE A 94 -16.70 -1.29 7.94
N TYR A 95 -17.80 -1.49 8.68
CA TYR A 95 -19.04 -0.72 8.56
C TYR A 95 -18.92 0.76 8.99
N LYS A 96 -17.81 1.17 9.62
CA LYS A 96 -17.53 2.57 9.98
C LYS A 96 -16.50 3.24 9.07
N LYS A 97 -15.77 2.49 8.25
CA LYS A 97 -14.65 3.03 7.48
C LYS A 97 -15.11 4.05 6.43
N THR A 98 -16.16 3.72 5.69
CA THR A 98 -16.71 4.58 4.63
C THR A 98 -17.18 5.91 5.21
N ASP A 99 -17.98 5.89 6.28
CA ASP A 99 -18.48 7.10 6.95
C ASP A 99 -17.34 7.97 7.49
N TYR A 100 -16.33 7.35 8.11
CA TYR A 100 -15.15 8.06 8.58
C TYR A 100 -14.40 8.75 7.44
N VAL A 101 -14.16 8.07 6.32
CA VAL A 101 -13.46 8.66 5.18
C VAL A 101 -14.28 9.79 4.58
N LEU A 102 -15.58 9.57 4.31
CA LEU A 102 -16.46 10.58 3.71
C LEU A 102 -16.54 11.86 4.56
N THR A 103 -16.64 11.72 5.88
CA THR A 103 -16.72 12.87 6.81
C THR A 103 -15.43 13.67 6.92
N HIS A 104 -14.28 13.08 6.60
CA HIS A 104 -12.97 13.72 6.68
C HIS A 104 -12.46 14.21 5.32
N LEU A 105 -12.94 13.64 4.22
CA LEU A 105 -12.63 14.09 2.86
C LEU A 105 -13.38 15.37 2.47
N ALA A 106 -14.57 15.61 3.05
CA ALA A 106 -15.44 16.75 2.71
C ALA A 106 -15.09 18.09 3.40
N LYS A 107 -13.87 18.25 3.94
CA LYS A 107 -13.40 19.48 4.63
C LYS A 107 -12.36 20.21 3.80
#